data_AF-A0A290HLD6-F1
#
_entry.id   AF-A0A290HLD6-F1
#
_cell.length_a   1.000
_cell.length_b   1.000
_cell.length_c   1.000
_cell.angle_alpha   90.00
_cell.angle_beta   90.00
_cell.angle_gamma   90.00
#
_symmetry.space_group_name_H-M   'P 1'
#
loop_
_entity.id
_entity.type
_entity.pdbx_description
1 polymer ?
#
loop_
_entity_poly.entity_id
_entity_poly.type
_entity_poly.pdbx_seq_one_letter_code
_entity_poly.pdbx_strand_id
1 'polypeptide(L)'
;MMMKKYFWLKLKNDFFDREEIKLIEAMPNGKDYIIFYMKLLLKSIENNGELFFRNTIPYSAEMLANVTNTNIDTVKVSVDIFLKFELMEKWDDGTLFMVETQNMIGSESKWASYKRIERQKKTEIGHCQKMSKKIPIELDIELEKNIESSPHFLPANEIERIDFKSFKKKLLNSFPSYEFKLKQLDGENFLCTHQGFCLKNGYIYNLQTKRLCDSTESFKIWEYLYSVRSAVFEQAFIQNNQKSIS
;
A
#
# COMPACT_ATOMS: atom_id res chain seq x y z
N MET A 1 12.05 -3.93 -10.27
CA MET A 1 10.68 -3.89 -9.71
C MET A 1 10.78 -4.29 -8.25
N MET A 2 10.51 -3.38 -7.31
CA MET A 2 10.58 -3.70 -5.88
C MET A 2 9.37 -4.57 -5.51
N MET A 3 9.61 -5.79 -5.00
CA MET A 3 8.54 -6.69 -4.56
C MET A 3 7.73 -6.02 -3.45
N LYS A 4 6.40 -6.02 -3.57
CA LYS A 4 5.52 -5.61 -2.46
C LYS A 4 5.74 -6.58 -1.31
N LYS A 5 6.28 -6.08 -0.21
CA LYS A 5 6.39 -6.80 1.07
C LYS A 5 5.14 -6.49 1.88
N TYR A 6 4.53 -7.54 2.41
CA TYR A 6 3.48 -7.43 3.41
C TYR A 6 4.14 -7.68 4.75
N PHE A 7 3.75 -6.90 5.75
CA PHE A 7 4.19 -7.12 7.11
C PHE A 7 3.00 -7.44 8.00
N TRP A 8 3.16 -8.42 8.88
CA TRP A 8 2.25 -8.69 9.99
C TRP A 8 3.06 -8.92 11.25
N LEU A 9 2.43 -8.60 12.36
CA LEU A 9 2.89 -8.97 13.68
C LEU A 9 2.30 -10.34 14.02
N LYS A 10 3.14 -11.33 14.30
CA LYS A 10 2.73 -12.63 14.82
C LYS A 10 2.67 -12.53 16.34
N LEU A 11 1.47 -12.31 16.88
CA LEU A 11 1.24 -12.36 18.31
C LEU A 11 1.28 -13.83 18.77
N LYS A 12 2.14 -14.15 19.74
CA LYS A 12 2.17 -15.49 20.33
C LYS A 12 0.94 -15.69 21.22
N ASN A 13 0.50 -16.93 21.38
CA ASN A 13 -0.64 -17.29 22.22
C ASN A 13 -0.42 -16.96 23.70
N ASP A 14 0.84 -16.91 24.14
CA ASP A 14 1.27 -16.59 25.51
C ASP A 14 1.55 -15.09 25.72
N PHE A 15 1.23 -14.21 24.77
CA PHE A 15 1.59 -12.79 24.86
C PHE A 15 1.08 -12.12 26.14
N PHE A 16 -0.20 -12.32 26.46
CA PHE A 16 -0.81 -11.80 27.69
C PHE A 16 -0.44 -12.63 28.93
N ASP A 17 0.27 -13.74 28.75
CA ASP A 17 0.70 -14.59 29.85
C ASP A 17 2.07 -14.23 30.42
N ARG A 18 2.86 -13.44 29.67
CA ARG A 18 4.18 -12.97 30.09
C ARG A 18 4.10 -12.11 31.34
N GLU A 19 5.07 -12.27 32.23
CA GLU A 19 5.06 -11.64 33.55
C GLU A 19 5.03 -10.11 33.44
N GLU A 20 5.86 -9.54 32.58
CA GLU A 20 5.94 -8.11 32.33
C GLU A 20 4.63 -7.54 31.74
N ILE A 21 3.99 -8.25 30.81
CA ILE A 21 2.71 -7.83 30.22
C ILE A 21 1.59 -7.88 31.26
N LYS A 22 1.51 -8.95 32.05
CA LYS A 22 0.53 -9.09 33.14
C LYS A 22 0.70 -7.99 34.19
N LEU A 23 1.94 -7.69 34.57
CA LEU A 23 2.25 -6.66 35.56
C LEU A 23 1.84 -5.27 35.07
N ILE A 24 2.09 -4.95 33.80
CA ILE A 24 1.68 -3.67 33.20
C ILE A 24 0.16 -3.59 33.07
N GLU A 25 -0.50 -4.65 32.62
CA GLU A 25 -1.96 -4.69 32.47
C GLU A 25 -2.69 -4.47 33.81
N ALA A 26 -2.12 -4.98 34.91
CA ALA A 26 -2.67 -4.82 36.25
C ALA A 26 -2.52 -3.40 36.84
N MET A 27 -1.71 -2.53 36.23
CA MET A 27 -1.53 -1.14 36.70
C MET A 27 -2.79 -0.29 36.45
N PRO A 28 -2.95 0.84 37.18
CA PRO A 28 -3.91 1.87 36.79
C PRO A 28 -3.64 2.32 35.34
N ASN A 29 -4.68 2.34 34.51
CA ASN A 29 -4.57 2.58 33.05
C ASN A 29 -3.73 1.53 32.28
N GLY A 30 -3.49 0.35 32.86
CA GLY A 30 -2.69 -0.72 32.27
C GLY A 30 -3.14 -1.13 30.87
N LYS A 31 -4.46 -1.14 30.63
CA LYS A 31 -5.03 -1.40 29.30
C LYS A 31 -4.59 -0.38 28.25
N ASP A 32 -4.54 0.90 28.61
CA ASP A 32 -4.08 1.95 27.69
C ASP A 32 -2.58 1.79 27.41
N TYR A 33 -1.79 1.38 28.40
CA TYR A 33 -0.37 1.08 28.22
C TYR A 33 -0.18 -0.11 27.27
N ILE A 34 -0.89 -1.22 27.45
CA ILE A 34 -0.81 -2.38 26.56
C ILE A 34 -1.26 -2.04 25.13
N ILE A 35 -2.36 -1.30 24.97
CA ILE A 35 -2.82 -0.84 23.66
C ILE A 35 -1.77 0.06 23.00
N PHE A 36 -1.16 0.97 23.76
CA PHE A 36 -0.11 1.85 23.28
C PHE A 36 1.13 1.05 22.86
N TYR A 37 1.59 0.08 23.67
CA TYR A 37 2.68 -0.84 23.33
C TYR A 37 2.43 -1.57 22.01
N MET A 38 1.24 -2.14 21.83
CA MET A 38 0.84 -2.82 20.59
C MET A 38 0.85 -1.89 19.37
N LYS A 39 0.44 -0.63 19.53
CA LYS A 39 0.54 0.38 18.45
C LYS A 39 2.00 0.67 18.08
N LEU A 40 2.90 0.75 19.06
CA LEU A 40 4.33 0.97 18.82
C LEU A 40 4.98 -0.23 18.12
N LEU A 41 4.66 -1.46 18.55
CA LEU A 41 5.10 -2.68 17.86
C LEU A 41 4.77 -2.60 16.38
N LEU A 42 3.52 -2.27 16.02
CA LEU A 42 3.10 -2.11 14.63
C LEU A 42 3.83 -1.00 13.87
N LYS A 43 4.12 0.14 14.51
CA LYS A 43 4.85 1.25 13.84
C LYS A 43 6.32 0.94 13.61
N SER A 44 6.92 0.17 14.51
CA SER A 44 8.33 -0.22 14.39
C SER A 44 8.60 -1.32 13.35
N ILE A 45 7.55 -1.94 12.78
CA ILE A 45 7.67 -3.06 11.84
C ILE A 45 8.50 -2.72 10.61
N GLU A 46 8.25 -1.57 9.98
CA GLU A 46 8.95 -1.17 8.74
C GLU A 46 10.43 -0.90 8.96
N ASN A 47 10.80 -0.61 10.21
CA ASN A 47 12.13 -0.21 10.66
C ASN A 47 12.77 -1.23 11.62
N ASN A 48 12.33 -2.50 11.55
CA ASN A 48 12.89 -3.61 12.33
C ASN A 48 13.00 -3.36 13.85
N GLY A 49 12.06 -2.61 14.43
CA GLY A 49 12.05 -2.28 15.85
C GLY A 49 12.35 -0.81 16.15
N GLU A 50 12.94 -0.05 15.22
CA GLU A 50 13.27 1.36 15.46
C GLU A 50 12.05 2.27 15.26
N LEU A 51 11.90 3.25 16.15
CA LEU A 51 10.80 4.22 16.11
C LEU A 51 11.25 5.54 15.44
N PHE A 52 11.12 5.60 14.11
CA PHE A 52 11.42 6.79 13.30
C PHE A 52 10.21 7.37 12.57
N PHE A 53 10.14 8.70 12.55
CA PHE A 53 9.35 9.43 11.57
C PHE A 53 10.12 9.50 10.23
N ARG A 54 9.51 8.93 9.18
CA ARG A 54 10.03 8.92 7.80
C ARG A 54 11.48 8.42 7.67
N ASN A 55 11.92 7.53 8.56
CA ASN A 55 13.28 6.98 8.58
C ASN A 55 14.37 8.06 8.76
N THR A 56 14.06 9.19 9.41
CA THR A 56 15.01 10.29 9.56
C THR A 56 15.02 10.89 10.97
N ILE A 57 13.86 11.03 11.60
CA ILE A 57 13.74 11.73 12.88
C ILE A 57 13.27 10.73 13.95
N PRO A 58 14.00 10.51 15.05
CA PRO A 58 13.53 9.72 16.17
C PRO A 58 12.21 10.25 16.73
N TYR A 59 11.27 9.38 17.06
CA TYR A 59 9.97 9.81 17.57
C TYR A 59 10.09 10.47 18.96
N SER A 60 9.57 11.70 19.09
CA SER A 60 9.37 12.34 20.39
C SER A 60 8.06 11.88 21.05
N ALA A 61 7.91 12.11 22.36
CA ALA A 61 6.68 11.78 23.09
C ALA A 61 5.42 12.45 22.49
N GLU A 62 5.54 13.70 22.01
CA GLU A 62 4.45 14.41 21.34
C GLU A 62 4.07 13.76 20.00
N MET A 63 5.08 13.33 19.22
CA MET A 63 4.82 12.65 17.96
C MET A 63 4.18 11.28 18.19
N LEU A 64 4.63 10.53 19.20
CA LEU A 64 4.02 9.26 19.58
C LEU A 64 2.55 9.46 19.97
N ALA A 65 2.26 10.43 20.84
CA ALA A 65 0.90 10.77 21.25
C ALA A 65 -0.04 11.03 20.04
N ASN A 66 0.43 11.81 19.07
CA ASN A 66 -0.33 12.11 17.85
C ASN A 66 -0.51 10.88 16.95
N VAL A 67 0.56 10.13 16.69
CA VAL A 67 0.52 8.99 15.77
C VAL A 67 -0.27 7.81 16.35
N THR A 68 -0.22 7.61 17.67
CA THR A 68 -0.96 6.54 18.33
C THR A 68 -2.34 6.97 18.83
N ASN A 69 -2.70 8.26 18.70
CA ASN A 69 -3.91 8.85 19.29
C ASN A 69 -4.03 8.46 20.77
N THR A 70 -3.02 8.85 21.55
CA THR A 70 -2.89 8.51 22.97
C THR A 70 -2.54 9.78 23.73
N ASN A 71 -3.10 9.94 24.93
CA ASN A 71 -2.80 11.09 25.77
C ASN A 71 -1.28 11.16 26.04
N ILE A 72 -0.70 12.36 25.95
CA ILE A 72 0.75 12.56 26.10
C ILE A 72 1.28 12.14 27.48
N ASP A 73 0.49 12.28 28.54
CA ASP A 73 0.87 11.85 29.88
C ASP A 73 0.91 10.33 29.96
N THR A 74 -0.09 9.65 29.37
CA THR A 74 -0.08 8.20 29.20
C THR A 74 1.15 7.74 28.42
N VAL A 75 1.52 8.45 27.34
CA VAL A 75 2.71 8.12 26.53
C VAL A 75 3.98 8.20 27.37
N LYS A 76 4.20 9.31 28.09
CA LYS A 76 5.41 9.50 28.91
C LYS A 76 5.54 8.39 29.95
N VAL A 77 4.47 8.14 30.70
CA VAL A 77 4.44 7.08 31.72
C VAL A 77 4.68 5.70 31.09
N SER A 78 4.04 5.42 29.94
CA SER A 78 4.21 4.13 29.25
C SER A 78 5.65 3.91 28.79
N VAL A 79 6.30 4.92 28.20
CA VAL A 79 7.68 4.82 27.74
C VAL A 79 8.61 4.49 28.91
N ASP A 80 8.46 5.18 30.04
CA ASP A 80 9.26 4.90 31.24
C ASP A 80 9.04 3.48 31.77
N ILE A 81 7.78 3.02 31.78
CA ILE A 81 7.42 1.64 32.12
C ILE A 81 8.11 0.65 31.17
N PHE A 82 8.00 0.85 29.85
CA PHE A 82 8.57 -0.10 28.88
C PHE A 82 10.09 -0.15 28.92
N LEU A 83 10.76 0.98 29.17
CA LEU A 83 12.21 1.01 29.40
C LEU A 83 12.59 0.24 30.67
N LYS A 84 11.80 0.37 31.75
CA LYS A 84 12.06 -0.33 33.02
C LYS A 84 11.85 -1.84 32.92
N PHE A 85 10.87 -2.29 32.14
CA PHE A 85 10.58 -3.71 31.92
C PHE A 85 11.37 -4.30 30.73
N GLU A 86 12.34 -3.55 30.17
CA GLU A 86 13.17 -4.00 29.03
C GLU A 86 12.35 -4.41 27.79
N LEU A 87 11.11 -3.90 27.69
CA LEU A 87 10.26 -4.04 26.51
C LEU A 87 10.66 -3.06 25.40
N MET A 88 11.40 -2.02 25.77
CA MET A 88 11.94 -0.98 24.92
C MET A 88 13.35 -0.63 25.39
N GLU A 89 14.20 -0.21 24.46
CA GLU A 89 15.51 0.36 24.73
C GLU A 89 15.58 1.79 24.21
N LYS A 90 16.43 2.60 24.83
CA LYS A 90 16.78 3.93 24.32
C LYS A 90 18.25 3.94 23.93
N TRP A 91 18.52 4.22 22.66
CA TRP A 91 19.87 4.31 22.12
C TRP A 91 20.49 5.69 22.38
N ASP A 92 21.81 5.80 22.15
CA ASP A 92 22.61 6.99 22.45
C ASP A 92 22.15 8.24 21.68
N ASP A 93 21.59 8.05 20.48
CA ASP A 93 21.03 9.11 19.64
C ASP A 93 19.61 9.53 20.06
N GLY A 94 19.08 8.93 21.12
CA GLY A 94 17.73 9.15 21.63
C GLY A 94 16.65 8.32 20.93
N THR A 95 17.01 7.44 20.00
CA THR A 95 16.09 6.54 19.31
C THR A 95 15.51 5.52 20.28
N LEU A 96 14.18 5.34 20.21
CA LEU A 96 13.48 4.29 20.95
C LEU A 96 13.43 3.02 20.07
N PHE A 97 13.82 1.90 20.66
CA PHE A 97 13.89 0.61 20.00
C PHE A 97 12.97 -0.40 20.68
N MET A 98 12.12 -1.07 19.89
CA MET A 98 11.17 -2.09 20.35
C MET A 98 11.83 -3.48 20.28
N VAL A 99 12.24 -4.00 21.44
CA VAL A 99 13.06 -5.23 21.56
C VAL A 99 12.38 -6.44 20.92
N GLU A 100 11.10 -6.66 21.23
CA GLU A 100 10.36 -7.84 20.78
C GLU A 100 9.92 -7.80 19.32
N THR A 101 10.02 -6.66 18.64
CA THR A 101 9.49 -6.49 17.29
C THR A 101 10.09 -7.50 16.31
N GLN A 102 11.40 -7.74 16.34
CA GLN A 102 12.05 -8.68 15.42
C GLN A 102 11.61 -10.14 15.64
N ASN A 103 11.35 -10.51 16.89
CA ASN A 103 10.87 -11.86 17.27
C ASN A 103 9.42 -12.10 16.82
N MET A 104 8.66 -11.02 16.61
CA MET A 104 7.24 -11.05 16.25
C MET A 104 7.00 -10.79 14.76
N ILE A 105 7.96 -10.20 14.03
CA ILE A 105 7.83 -9.98 12.59
C ILE A 105 7.94 -11.31 11.85
N GLY A 106 6.87 -11.64 11.12
CA GLY A 106 6.97 -12.57 10.00
C GLY A 106 7.15 -11.78 8.70
N SER A 107 8.04 -12.25 7.83
CA SER A 107 8.04 -11.84 6.43
C SER A 107 7.69 -13.03 5.55
N GLU A 108 6.79 -12.81 4.61
CA GLU A 108 6.24 -13.77 3.65
C GLU A 108 6.16 -13.01 2.34
N SER A 109 6.74 -13.61 1.30
CA SER A 109 6.56 -13.11 -0.04
C SER A 109 5.09 -13.28 -0.46
N LYS A 110 4.66 -12.53 -1.47
CA LYS A 110 3.32 -12.72 -2.06
C LYS A 110 3.05 -14.19 -2.42
N TRP A 111 4.08 -14.92 -2.86
CA TRP A 111 4.02 -16.36 -3.14
C TRP A 111 3.85 -17.22 -1.88
N ALA A 112 4.58 -16.91 -0.80
CA ALA A 112 4.44 -17.60 0.46
C ALA A 112 3.02 -17.41 1.06
N SER A 113 2.47 -16.19 0.94
CA SER A 113 1.09 -15.87 1.35
C SER A 113 0.07 -16.68 0.56
N TYR A 114 0.20 -16.70 -0.78
CA TYR A 114 -0.65 -17.50 -1.66
C TYR A 114 -0.61 -18.99 -1.29
N LYS A 115 0.58 -19.56 -1.08
CA LYS A 115 0.74 -20.96 -0.68
C LYS A 115 0.20 -21.27 0.72
N ARG A 116 0.25 -20.33 1.67
CA ARG A 116 -0.37 -20.48 2.99
C ARG A 116 -1.90 -20.57 2.88
N ILE A 117 -2.51 -19.67 2.10
CA ILE A 117 -3.95 -19.68 1.83
C ILE A 117 -4.37 -20.97 1.11
N GLU A 118 -3.60 -21.41 0.11
CA GLU A 118 -3.85 -22.68 -0.60
C GLU A 118 -3.84 -23.89 0.34
N ARG A 119 -2.92 -23.93 1.32
CA ARG A 119 -2.86 -25.00 2.33
C ARG A 119 -4.04 -24.96 3.30
N GLN A 120 -4.46 -23.78 3.75
CA GLN A 120 -5.63 -23.60 4.62
C GLN A 120 -6.93 -24.04 3.94
N LYS A 121 -7.06 -23.82 2.62
CA LYS A 121 -8.18 -24.33 1.83
C LYS A 121 -8.13 -25.85 1.63
N LYS A 122 -6.94 -26.46 1.67
CA LYS A 122 -6.73 -27.91 1.48
C LYS A 122 -6.96 -28.75 2.75
N THR A 123 -6.89 -28.16 3.94
CA THR A 123 -7.18 -28.88 5.20
C THR A 123 -8.63 -29.36 5.34
N GLU A 124 -9.54 -28.91 4.47
CA GLU A 124 -10.95 -29.34 4.46
C GLU A 124 -11.24 -30.53 3.53
N ILE A 125 -10.28 -31.05 2.76
CA ILE A 125 -10.54 -32.13 1.80
C ILE A 125 -9.40 -33.16 1.82
N GLY A 126 -9.75 -34.39 2.22
CA GLY A 126 -8.83 -35.50 2.39
C GLY A 126 -8.11 -35.97 1.12
N HIS A 127 -6.97 -36.61 1.37
CA HIS A 127 -6.26 -37.60 0.54
C HIS A 127 -5.99 -37.28 -0.95
N CYS A 128 -4.75 -36.85 -1.22
CA CYS A 128 -3.73 -37.57 -2.01
C CYS A 128 -2.70 -36.59 -2.60
N GLN A 129 -1.41 -36.79 -2.32
CA GLN A 129 -0.32 -36.05 -2.95
C GLN A 129 -0.10 -36.55 -4.38
N LYS A 130 -0.15 -35.65 -5.37
CA LYS A 130 0.46 -35.88 -6.70
C LYS A 130 1.67 -34.97 -6.87
N MET A 131 2.72 -35.56 -7.43
CA MET A 131 4.09 -35.07 -7.51
C MET A 131 4.24 -33.62 -7.98
N SER A 132 5.34 -33.02 -7.48
CA SER A 132 5.87 -31.68 -7.75
C SER A 132 5.52 -31.13 -9.14
N LYS A 133 4.72 -30.06 -9.18
CA LYS A 133 4.52 -29.23 -10.38
C LYS A 133 5.36 -27.96 -10.24
N LYS A 134 6.11 -27.64 -11.31
CA LYS A 134 6.78 -26.35 -11.54
C LYS A 134 5.87 -25.19 -11.17
N ILE A 135 6.47 -24.14 -10.60
CA ILE A 135 5.85 -22.87 -10.22
C ILE A 135 4.93 -22.38 -11.35
N PRO A 136 3.60 -22.26 -11.13
CA PRO A 136 2.71 -21.54 -12.02
C PRO A 136 2.88 -20.05 -11.73
N ILE A 137 3.50 -19.33 -12.67
CA ILE A 137 3.29 -17.90 -12.82
C ILE A 137 2.04 -17.81 -13.70
N GLU A 138 0.87 -17.65 -13.10
CA GLU A 138 -0.31 -17.02 -13.73
C GLU A 138 -1.46 -16.82 -12.74
N LEU A 139 -2.37 -15.95 -13.18
CA LEU A 139 -3.41 -15.22 -12.46
C LEU A 139 -4.42 -16.10 -11.71
N ASP A 140 -4.87 -15.64 -10.55
CA ASP A 140 -6.19 -16.02 -10.01
C ASP A 140 -7.04 -14.76 -9.85
N ILE A 141 -7.90 -14.57 -10.85
CA ILE A 141 -9.20 -13.92 -10.74
C ILE A 141 -10.18 -14.98 -10.22
N GLU A 142 -11.19 -14.54 -9.45
CA GLU A 142 -12.44 -15.21 -9.11
C GLU A 142 -12.47 -16.25 -7.97
N LEU A 143 -12.84 -15.75 -6.78
CA LEU A 143 -13.88 -16.35 -5.95
C LEU A 143 -14.78 -15.24 -5.39
N GLU A 144 -15.39 -14.47 -6.30
CA GLU A 144 -16.69 -13.84 -6.04
C GLU A 144 -17.71 -14.72 -6.75
N LYS A 145 -18.47 -15.51 -5.99
CA LYS A 145 -19.74 -16.02 -6.49
C LYS A 145 -20.85 -15.16 -5.92
N ASN A 146 -21.47 -14.44 -6.84
CA ASN A 146 -22.86 -13.96 -6.81
C ASN A 146 -23.22 -12.93 -5.74
N ILE A 147 -23.06 -11.65 -6.08
CA ILE A 147 -24.14 -10.66 -5.94
C ILE A 147 -24.16 -9.79 -7.21
N GLU A 148 -25.07 -10.17 -8.10
CA GLU A 148 -25.81 -9.37 -9.09
C GLU A 148 -25.14 -8.17 -9.80
N SER A 149 -25.02 -8.36 -11.12
CA SER A 149 -25.02 -7.40 -12.22
C SER A 149 -25.64 -6.01 -11.96
N SER A 150 -24.82 -4.95 -12.06
CA SER A 150 -25.16 -3.67 -12.69
C SER A 150 -23.91 -2.78 -12.80
N PRO A 151 -23.66 -2.05 -13.92
CA PRO A 151 -22.48 -1.20 -14.08
C PRO A 151 -22.67 0.09 -13.27
N HIS A 152 -22.25 0.08 -12.00
CA HIS A 152 -22.27 1.27 -11.16
C HIS A 152 -21.18 2.26 -11.59
N PHE A 153 -21.62 3.45 -12.03
CA PHE A 153 -20.79 4.64 -12.07
C PHE A 153 -20.15 4.85 -10.68
N LEU A 154 -18.82 4.97 -10.66
CA LEU A 154 -18.10 5.27 -9.43
C LEU A 154 -18.36 6.73 -9.04
N PRO A 155 -18.85 7.01 -7.80
CA PRO A 155 -19.09 8.37 -7.36
C PRO A 155 -17.78 9.16 -7.33
N ALA A 156 -17.86 10.46 -7.66
CA ALA A 156 -16.71 11.37 -7.82
C ALA A 156 -15.69 11.33 -6.65
N ASN A 157 -16.14 10.98 -5.44
CA ASN A 157 -15.33 10.89 -4.23
C ASN A 157 -14.26 9.77 -4.25
N GLU A 158 -14.42 8.69 -5.02
CA GLU A 158 -13.36 7.66 -5.16
C GLU A 158 -12.26 8.06 -6.15
N ILE A 159 -12.55 8.98 -7.07
CA ILE A 159 -11.60 9.46 -8.07
C ILE A 159 -10.61 10.46 -7.44
N GLU A 160 -10.99 11.12 -6.34
CA GLU A 160 -10.15 12.07 -5.62
C GLU A 160 -8.97 11.44 -4.87
N ARG A 161 -9.03 10.15 -4.53
CA ARG A 161 -8.01 9.45 -3.71
C ARG A 161 -7.07 8.53 -4.49
N ILE A 162 -7.15 8.48 -5.81
CA ILE A 162 -6.30 7.60 -6.63
C ILE A 162 -4.92 8.25 -6.75
N ASP A 163 -3.89 7.62 -6.18
CA ASP A 163 -2.51 8.10 -6.34
C ASP A 163 -2.03 8.01 -7.81
N PHE A 164 -1.08 8.87 -8.20
CA PHE A 164 -0.57 8.97 -9.58
C PHE A 164 -0.14 7.61 -10.16
N LYS A 165 0.45 6.75 -9.31
CA LYS A 165 0.93 5.42 -9.69
C LYS A 165 -0.23 4.47 -10.00
N SER A 166 -1.29 4.48 -9.20
CA SER A 166 -2.49 3.67 -9.46
C SER A 166 -3.29 4.21 -10.63
N PHE A 167 -3.37 5.55 -10.80
CA PHE A 167 -3.99 6.18 -11.96
C PHE A 167 -3.35 5.71 -13.27
N LYS A 168 -2.04 5.90 -13.41
CA LYS A 168 -1.28 5.51 -14.61
C LYS A 168 -1.42 4.01 -14.89
N LYS A 169 -1.32 3.18 -13.85
CA LYS A 169 -1.46 1.73 -13.98
C LYS A 169 -2.88 1.34 -14.43
N LYS A 170 -3.91 1.94 -13.85
CA LYS A 170 -5.31 1.64 -14.19
C LYS A 170 -5.63 2.08 -15.61
N LEU A 171 -5.21 3.28 -16.03
CA LEU A 171 -5.40 3.77 -17.40
C LEU A 171 -4.71 2.85 -18.43
N LEU A 172 -3.44 2.48 -18.18
CA LEU A 172 -2.70 1.59 -19.08
C LEU A 172 -3.30 0.18 -19.17
N ASN A 173 -3.78 -0.36 -18.05
CA ASN A 173 -4.33 -1.72 -18.01
C ASN A 173 -5.72 -1.78 -18.64
N SER A 174 -6.57 -0.79 -18.35
CA SER A 174 -7.95 -0.77 -18.84
C SER A 174 -8.05 -0.27 -20.28
N PHE A 175 -7.16 0.64 -20.70
CA PHE A 175 -7.21 1.30 -22.00
C PHE A 175 -5.80 1.39 -22.63
N PRO A 176 -5.18 0.24 -22.98
CA PRO A 176 -3.79 0.19 -23.46
C PRO A 176 -3.55 0.92 -24.78
N SER A 177 -4.61 1.17 -25.55
CA SER A 177 -4.59 1.86 -26.85
C SER A 177 -5.39 3.17 -26.82
N TYR A 178 -5.54 3.79 -25.64
CA TYR A 178 -6.22 5.07 -25.47
C TYR A 178 -5.52 6.16 -26.27
N GLU A 179 -6.28 6.94 -27.04
CA GLU A 179 -5.78 8.10 -27.79
C GLU A 179 -6.42 9.37 -27.27
N PHE A 180 -5.61 10.40 -27.05
CA PHE A 180 -6.05 11.65 -26.45
C PHE A 180 -5.37 12.86 -27.07
N LYS A 181 -5.99 14.02 -26.89
CA LYS A 181 -5.43 15.32 -27.26
C LYS A 181 -5.36 16.18 -26.01
N LEU A 182 -4.28 16.93 -25.88
CA LEU A 182 -4.14 17.90 -24.80
C LEU A 182 -5.01 19.12 -25.15
N LYS A 183 -5.88 19.55 -24.23
CA LYS A 183 -6.51 20.87 -24.31
C LYS A 183 -5.51 21.89 -23.80
N GLN A 184 -5.34 22.99 -24.55
CA GLN A 184 -4.34 24.03 -24.38
C GLN A 184 -4.08 24.39 -22.91
N LEU A 185 -2.81 24.33 -22.49
CA LEU A 185 -2.31 24.93 -21.26
C LEU A 185 -1.75 26.31 -21.64
N ASP A 186 -2.29 27.37 -21.04
CA ASP A 186 -1.70 28.70 -21.17
C ASP A 186 -0.30 28.70 -20.57
N GLY A 187 0.73 28.95 -21.40
CA GLY A 187 2.07 29.33 -20.92
C GLY A 187 3.27 28.54 -21.44
N GLU A 188 3.15 27.27 -21.84
CA GLU A 188 4.27 26.55 -22.47
C GLU A 188 3.77 25.58 -23.56
N ASN A 189 3.94 26.05 -24.79
CA ASN A 189 3.52 25.50 -26.09
C ASN A 189 3.46 23.97 -26.21
N PHE A 190 2.26 23.40 -26.13
CA PHE A 190 1.86 22.29 -26.97
C PHE A 190 0.89 22.83 -28.03
N LEU A 191 1.42 23.06 -29.23
CA LEU A 191 0.69 23.64 -30.36
C LEU A 191 -0.60 22.86 -30.68
N CYS A 192 -1.68 23.60 -30.87
CA CYS A 192 -3.06 23.19 -31.15
C CYS A 192 -3.28 22.51 -32.51
N THR A 193 -2.21 22.00 -33.12
CA THR A 193 -2.21 21.24 -34.39
C THR A 193 -1.75 19.79 -34.20
N HIS A 194 -1.74 19.30 -32.96
CA HIS A 194 -1.26 17.96 -32.66
C HIS A 194 -2.27 16.88 -33.08
N GLN A 195 -1.82 15.89 -33.84
CA GLN A 195 -2.61 14.68 -34.19
C GLN A 195 -2.99 13.82 -32.97
N GLY A 196 -2.56 14.21 -31.78
CA GLY A 196 -2.83 13.55 -30.50
C GLY A 196 -1.70 12.65 -30.05
N PHE A 197 -1.92 11.98 -28.93
CA PHE A 197 -1.04 11.00 -28.34
C PHE A 197 -1.80 9.70 -28.21
N CYS A 198 -1.09 8.57 -28.22
CA CYS A 198 -1.67 7.30 -27.85
C CYS A 198 -0.81 6.57 -26.83
N LEU A 199 -1.45 5.75 -26.01
CA LEU A 199 -0.75 4.78 -25.20
C LEU A 199 -0.32 3.61 -26.10
N LYS A 200 0.97 3.26 -26.04
CA LYS A 200 1.54 2.15 -26.79
C LYS A 200 2.56 1.42 -25.91
N ASN A 201 2.27 0.18 -25.56
CA ASN A 201 3.13 -0.68 -24.74
C ASN A 201 3.60 -0.04 -23.42
N GLY A 202 2.75 0.75 -22.75
CA GLY A 202 3.11 1.42 -21.49
C GLY A 202 3.74 2.80 -21.64
N TYR A 203 4.01 3.25 -22.86
CA TYR A 203 4.64 4.53 -23.18
C TYR A 203 3.68 5.45 -23.92
N ILE A 204 3.96 6.75 -23.87
CA ILE A 204 3.22 7.75 -24.64
C ILE A 204 3.88 7.89 -26.01
N TYR A 205 3.10 7.65 -27.05
CA TYR A 205 3.51 7.79 -28.43
C TYR A 205 2.88 9.03 -29.03
N ASN A 206 3.71 9.87 -29.64
CA ASN A 206 3.29 11.08 -30.30
C ASN A 206 2.87 10.76 -31.75
N LEU A 207 1.60 10.98 -32.08
CA LEU A 207 1.06 10.63 -33.40
C LEU A 207 1.56 11.58 -34.51
N GLN A 208 1.88 12.83 -34.17
CA GLN A 208 2.37 13.82 -35.13
C GLN A 208 3.84 13.59 -35.51
N THR A 209 4.71 13.46 -34.51
CA THR A 209 6.15 13.26 -34.72
C THR A 209 6.52 11.79 -34.94
N LYS A 210 5.54 10.87 -34.80
CA LYS A 210 5.70 9.42 -34.96
C LYS A 210 6.85 8.84 -34.14
N ARG A 211 7.05 9.36 -32.93
CA ARG A 211 8.07 8.90 -31.98
C ARG A 211 7.49 8.68 -30.60
N LEU A 212 8.19 7.89 -29.79
CA LEU A 212 7.94 7.82 -28.35
C LEU A 212 8.38 9.12 -27.69
N CYS A 213 7.55 9.63 -26.78
CA CYS A 213 7.93 10.77 -25.93
C CYS A 213 9.08 10.36 -25.01
N ASP A 214 10.02 11.28 -24.81
CA ASP A 214 11.10 11.07 -23.84
C ASP A 214 10.58 11.13 -22.39
N SER A 215 11.47 10.95 -21.41
CA SER A 215 11.08 10.93 -20.00
C SER A 215 10.47 12.25 -19.53
N THR A 216 10.95 13.38 -20.04
CA THR A 216 10.55 14.72 -19.60
C THR A 216 9.20 15.09 -20.21
N GLU A 217 9.03 14.86 -21.52
CA GLU A 217 7.76 15.01 -22.23
C GLU A 217 6.68 14.10 -21.66
N SER A 218 7.02 12.83 -21.44
CA SER A 218 6.09 11.85 -20.87
C SER A 218 5.62 12.26 -19.49
N PHE A 219 6.52 12.80 -18.65
CA PHE A 219 6.16 13.25 -17.30
C PHE A 219 5.11 14.37 -17.33
N LYS A 220 5.35 15.43 -18.12
CA LYS A 220 4.41 16.56 -18.28
C LYS A 220 3.03 16.08 -18.78
N ILE A 221 3.00 15.14 -19.71
CA ILE A 221 1.76 14.58 -20.25
C ILE A 221 1.02 13.74 -19.20
N TRP A 222 1.73 12.90 -18.44
CA TRP A 222 1.12 12.12 -17.37
C TRP A 222 0.58 13.00 -16.24
N GLU A 223 1.28 14.08 -15.89
CA GLU A 223 0.83 15.08 -14.92
C GLU A 223 -0.48 15.75 -15.37
N TYR A 224 -0.56 16.15 -16.64
CA TYR A 224 -1.80 16.66 -17.23
C TYR A 224 -2.93 15.62 -17.17
N LEU A 225 -2.69 14.39 -17.63
CA LEU A 225 -3.72 13.34 -17.58
C LEU A 225 -4.21 13.08 -16.16
N TYR A 226 -3.32 13.19 -15.17
CA TYR A 226 -3.68 13.05 -13.76
C TYR A 226 -4.49 14.23 -13.22
N SER A 227 -4.17 15.47 -13.64
CA SER A 227 -4.93 16.65 -13.22
C SER A 227 -6.38 16.60 -13.70
N VAL A 228 -6.62 16.02 -14.89
CA VAL A 228 -7.97 15.78 -15.46
C VAL A 228 -8.43 14.32 -15.41
N ARG A 229 -7.91 13.53 -14.47
CA ARG A 229 -8.08 12.05 -14.41
C ARG A 229 -9.51 11.53 -14.52
N SER A 230 -10.50 12.23 -13.97
CA SER A 230 -11.91 11.82 -14.04
C SER A 230 -12.41 11.82 -15.49
N ALA A 231 -12.15 12.91 -16.22
CA ALA A 231 -12.54 13.06 -17.62
C ALA A 231 -11.75 12.11 -18.53
N VAL A 232 -10.49 11.81 -18.18
CA VAL A 232 -9.65 10.87 -18.93
C VAL A 232 -10.27 9.46 -18.94
N PHE A 233 -10.72 8.95 -17.79
CA PHE A 233 -11.35 7.62 -17.73
C PHE A 233 -12.68 7.56 -18.50
N GLU A 234 -13.50 8.61 -18.40
CA GLU A 234 -14.76 8.71 -19.13
C GLU A 234 -14.53 8.69 -20.64
N GLN A 235 -13.60 9.51 -21.13
CA GLN A 235 -13.25 9.56 -22.55
C GLN A 235 -12.62 8.26 -23.05
N ALA A 236 -11.74 7.64 -22.26
CA ALA A 236 -11.11 6.36 -22.61
C ALA A 236 -12.14 5.24 -22.71
N PHE A 237 -13.14 5.23 -21.83
CA PHE A 237 -14.25 4.27 -21.87
C PHE A 237 -15.10 4.43 -23.14
N ILE A 238 -15.50 5.67 -23.47
CA ILE A 238 -16.27 5.96 -24.69
C ILE A 238 -15.50 5.51 -25.93
N GLN A 239 -14.21 5.84 -26.01
CA GLN A 239 -13.36 5.48 -27.16
C GLN A 239 -13.21 3.96 -27.32
N ASN A 240 -13.04 3.23 -26.22
CA ASN A 240 -12.88 1.78 -26.25
C ASN A 240 -14.15 1.07 -26.75
N ASN A 241 -15.33 1.55 -26.33
CA ASN A 241 -16.61 0.98 -26.75
C ASN A 241 -16.99 1.35 -28.20
N GLN A 242 -16.51 2.49 -28.71
CA GLN A 242 -16.70 2.85 -30.12
C GLN A 242 -15.83 1.99 -31.06
N LYS A 243 -14.60 1.64 -30.65
CA LYS A 243 -13.71 0.74 -31.42
C LYS A 243 -14.17 -0.73 -31.45
N SER A 244 -15.07 -1.14 -30.56
CA SER A 244 -15.64 -2.50 -30.56
C SER A 244 -16.85 -2.68 -31.48
N ILE A 245 -17.37 -1.60 -32.08
CA ILE A 245 -18.57 -1.62 -32.93
C ILE A 245 -18.21 -1.37 -34.42
N SER A 246 -17.00 -0.89 -34.70
CA SER A 246 -16.42 -0.67 -36.03
C SER A 246 -15.57 -1.85 -36.49
#